data_AF-A0A9W7FVL8-F1
#
_entry.id   AF-A0A9W7FVL8-F1
#
_cell.length_a   1.000
_cell.length_b   1.000
_cell.length_c   1.000
_cell.angle_alpha   90.00
_cell.angle_beta   90.00
_cell.angle_gamma   90.00
#
_symmetry.space_group_name_H-M   'P 1'
#
loop_
_entity.id
_entity.type
_entity.pdbx_description
1 polymer ?
#
loop_
_entity_poly.entity_id
_entity_poly.type
_entity_poly.pdbx_seq_one_letter_code
_entity_poly.pdbx_strand_id
1 'polypeptide(L)'
;MHLLLLVTCVLASLTVVQPLSVPSNSFSSASINNNHDNNPMNIETAREYLDLYDTILNASPHSRSPSTFLSTSSADELSLPLLRTCVTYLSNLSTRTQLGICSNTPQEGINTLKRWTEELELRKGLLIGLDENGVAVDTRKWSGIYIKYSTGGAATFSQLRSLNRGFLGLHKPGDALCESYDGEWRGVYFSVELEGLEDGWRQWGVLPEGLFDDLV
;
A
#
# COMPACT_ATOMS: atom_id res chain seq x y z
N MET A 1 -24.10 73.59 15.42
CA MET A 1 -23.79 72.50 14.49
C MET A 1 -24.06 71.19 15.22
N HIS A 2 -25.26 70.59 15.09
CA HIS A 2 -25.56 69.44 14.20
C HIS A 2 -24.54 68.29 14.44
N LEU A 3 -24.89 67.05 14.80
CA LEU A 3 -26.06 66.18 14.59
C LEU A 3 -25.84 64.96 15.53
N LEU A 4 -26.68 64.57 16.50
CA LEU A 4 -27.91 63.75 16.48
C LEU A 4 -27.85 62.38 15.75
N LEU A 5 -28.22 61.32 16.51
CA LEU A 5 -28.88 60.03 16.21
C LEU A 5 -28.12 58.77 16.70
N LEU A 6 -28.58 58.12 17.80
CA LEU A 6 -29.64 57.06 17.90
C LEU A 6 -29.10 55.74 17.25
N VAL A 7 -29.16 54.52 17.80
CA VAL A 7 -30.12 53.93 18.74
C VAL A 7 -29.74 52.47 19.10
N THR A 8 -29.98 52.13 20.38
CA THR A 8 -30.46 50.87 21.02
C THR A 8 -29.78 49.50 20.87
N CYS A 9 -29.61 48.90 22.06
CA CYS A 9 -30.13 47.60 22.56
C CYS A 9 -30.04 46.35 21.66
N VAL A 10 -29.57 45.22 22.21
CA VAL A 10 -30.38 44.25 22.96
C VAL A 10 -29.46 43.10 23.45
N LEU A 11 -29.68 42.69 24.71
CA LEU A 11 -29.22 41.45 25.31
C LEU A 11 -29.73 40.21 24.55
N ALA A 12 -28.86 39.24 24.26
CA ALA A 12 -29.27 37.84 24.16
C ALA A 12 -28.08 36.88 24.26
N SER A 13 -28.07 36.14 25.38
CA SER A 13 -27.76 34.71 25.47
C SER A 13 -26.37 34.21 25.07
N LEU A 14 -25.51 34.05 26.09
CA LEU A 14 -24.53 32.95 26.12
C LEU A 14 -25.28 31.63 25.97
N THR A 15 -25.16 30.98 24.83
CA THR A 15 -25.42 29.55 24.70
C THR A 15 -24.10 28.82 24.87
N VAL A 16 -24.01 28.06 25.95
CA VAL A 16 -23.01 27.02 26.15
C VAL A 16 -23.16 26.05 24.99
N VAL A 17 -22.20 26.03 24.06
CA VAL A 17 -22.08 24.97 23.07
C VAL A 17 -21.71 23.71 23.86
N GLN A 18 -22.68 22.83 24.04
CA GLN A 18 -22.47 21.49 24.54
C GLN A 18 -21.51 20.77 23.58
N PRO A 19 -20.52 20.00 24.08
CA PRO A 19 -19.76 19.13 23.20
C PRO A 19 -20.73 18.15 22.55
N LEU A 20 -20.74 18.15 21.21
CA LEU A 20 -21.41 17.15 20.40
C LEU A 20 -20.96 15.78 20.89
N SER A 21 -21.92 15.02 21.40
CA SER A 21 -21.80 13.60 21.71
C SER A 21 -21.30 12.89 20.45
N VAL A 22 -20.06 12.40 20.52
CA VAL A 22 -19.53 11.45 19.56
C VAL A 22 -20.49 10.25 19.56
N PRO A 23 -21.08 9.86 18.43
CA PRO A 23 -21.84 8.62 18.38
C PRO A 23 -20.86 7.49 18.74
N SER A 24 -21.14 6.82 19.85
CA SER A 24 -20.56 5.54 20.19
C SER A 24 -21.00 4.56 19.11
N ASN A 25 -20.25 4.49 18.02
CA ASN A 25 -20.28 3.34 17.15
C ASN A 25 -19.78 2.18 18.01
N SER A 26 -20.75 1.45 18.56
CA SER A 26 -20.56 0.08 18.99
C SER A 26 -20.13 -0.69 17.75
N PHE A 27 -18.83 -0.70 17.47
CA PHE A 27 -18.22 -1.78 16.74
C PHE A 27 -18.60 -3.03 17.53
N SER A 28 -19.55 -3.78 17.00
CA SER A 28 -19.76 -5.15 17.43
C SER A 28 -18.41 -5.81 17.22
N SER A 29 -17.73 -6.12 18.31
CA SER A 29 -16.55 -6.96 18.33
C SER A 29 -16.97 -8.30 17.75
N ALA A 30 -16.91 -8.41 16.43
CA ALA A 30 -16.86 -9.69 15.76
C ALA A 30 -15.53 -10.29 16.18
N SER A 31 -15.55 -10.95 17.33
CA SER A 31 -14.51 -11.87 17.73
C SER A 31 -14.27 -12.79 16.55
N ILE A 32 -13.13 -12.64 15.88
CA ILE A 32 -12.64 -13.62 14.92
C ILE A 32 -12.40 -14.87 15.75
N ASN A 33 -13.40 -15.74 15.79
CA ASN A 33 -13.28 -17.03 16.42
C ASN A 33 -12.09 -17.73 15.76
N ASN A 34 -11.04 -18.00 16.53
CA ASN A 34 -9.92 -18.86 16.17
C ASN A 34 -10.35 -20.34 15.98
N ASN A 35 -11.62 -20.59 15.67
CA ASN A 35 -12.09 -21.88 15.19
C ASN A 35 -11.64 -22.01 13.74
N HIS A 36 -10.48 -22.62 13.58
CA HIS A 36 -9.93 -23.10 12.32
C HIS A 36 -10.78 -24.28 11.79
N ASP A 37 -12.06 -24.01 11.50
CA ASP A 37 -13.03 -24.94 10.93
C ASP A 37 -13.22 -24.61 9.44
N ASN A 38 -12.53 -25.35 8.58
CA ASN A 38 -12.92 -25.80 7.23
C ASN A 38 -13.52 -24.83 6.19
N ASN A 39 -13.52 -23.51 6.38
CA ASN A 39 -13.96 -22.60 5.33
C ASN A 39 -12.80 -22.38 4.34
N PRO A 40 -12.90 -22.83 3.07
CA PRO A 40 -11.87 -22.53 2.08
C PRO A 40 -11.72 -21.01 1.94
N MET A 41 -10.47 -20.52 1.95
CA MET A 41 -10.16 -19.12 1.67
C MET A 41 -10.91 -18.68 0.42
N ASN A 42 -11.66 -17.58 0.49
CA ASN A 42 -12.39 -17.00 -0.63
C ASN A 42 -11.96 -15.53 -0.83
N ILE A 43 -12.35 -14.94 -1.97
CA ILE A 43 -11.94 -13.58 -2.36
C ILE A 43 -12.35 -12.55 -1.30
N GLU A 44 -13.56 -12.63 -0.78
CA GLU A 44 -14.07 -11.63 0.16
C GLU A 44 -13.34 -11.72 1.50
N THR A 45 -13.16 -12.92 2.03
CA THR A 45 -12.40 -13.14 3.27
C THR A 45 -10.96 -12.64 3.17
N ALA A 46 -10.28 -12.90 2.05
CA ALA A 46 -8.92 -12.41 1.84
C ALA A 46 -8.86 -10.88 1.74
N ARG A 47 -9.85 -10.26 1.08
CA ARG A 47 -9.96 -8.80 0.94
C ARG A 47 -10.29 -8.12 2.27
N GLU A 48 -11.29 -8.61 3.00
CA GLU A 48 -11.65 -8.08 4.32
C GLU A 48 -10.47 -8.11 5.27
N TYR A 49 -9.66 -9.18 5.23
CA TYR A 49 -8.45 -9.27 6.03
C TYR A 49 -7.40 -8.20 5.65
N LEU A 50 -7.20 -7.98 4.36
CA LEU A 50 -6.27 -6.95 3.88
C LEU A 50 -6.79 -5.53 4.12
N ASP A 51 -8.09 -5.29 4.00
CA ASP A 51 -8.74 -4.01 4.31
C ASP A 51 -8.63 -3.71 5.81
N LEU A 52 -8.79 -4.72 6.67
CA LEU A 52 -8.58 -4.62 8.11
C LEU A 52 -7.11 -4.29 8.42
N TYR A 53 -6.17 -5.00 7.78
CA TYR A 53 -4.74 -4.74 7.94
C TYR A 53 -4.36 -3.31 7.53
N ASP A 54 -4.84 -2.87 6.37
CA ASP A 54 -4.65 -1.53 5.85
C ASP A 54 -5.21 -0.47 6.80
N THR A 55 -6.43 -0.69 7.31
CA THR A 55 -7.09 0.21 8.27
C THR A 55 -6.31 0.32 9.58
N ILE A 56 -5.87 -0.80 10.15
CA ILE A 56 -5.13 -0.80 11.42
C ILE A 56 -3.78 -0.08 11.28
N LEU A 57 -3.06 -0.30 10.19
CA LEU A 57 -1.75 0.34 9.98
C LEU A 57 -1.86 1.80 9.58
N ASN A 58 -2.81 2.16 8.71
CA ASN A 58 -3.01 3.53 8.25
C ASN A 58 -3.69 4.43 9.30
N ALA A 59 -4.24 3.85 10.38
CA ALA A 59 -4.80 4.60 11.50
C ALA A 59 -3.74 5.34 12.38
N SER A 60 -2.44 5.04 12.25
CA SER A 60 -1.39 5.68 13.06
C SER A 60 -0.19 6.18 12.23
N PRO A 61 -0.28 7.37 11.60
CA PRO A 61 0.77 7.91 10.74
C PRO A 61 2.08 8.33 11.46
N HIS A 62 2.15 8.24 12.80
CA HIS A 62 3.26 8.81 13.60
C HIS A 62 4.24 7.78 14.20
N SER A 63 4.06 6.49 13.94
CA SER A 63 5.02 5.46 14.35
C SER A 63 5.59 4.86 13.07
N ARG A 64 6.78 5.27 12.65
CA ARG A 64 7.33 4.89 11.34
C ARG A 64 8.66 4.18 11.50
N SER A 65 8.55 2.87 11.71
CA SER A 65 9.54 1.83 11.35
C SER A 65 8.84 0.46 11.50
N PRO A 66 8.86 -0.42 10.47
CA PRO A 66 8.28 -1.77 10.57
C PRO A 66 8.89 -2.60 11.71
N SER A 67 10.12 -2.27 12.12
CA SER A 67 10.86 -2.94 13.18
C SER A 67 10.39 -2.65 14.62
N THR A 68 9.47 -1.71 14.83
CA THR A 68 9.12 -1.23 16.18
C THR A 68 7.69 -1.56 16.63
N PHE A 69 6.89 -2.29 15.84
CA PHE A 69 5.43 -2.35 16.05
C PHE A 69 4.87 -3.51 16.88
N LEU A 70 5.70 -4.39 17.42
CA LEU A 70 5.25 -5.57 18.20
C LEU A 70 4.81 -5.25 19.65
N SER A 71 4.19 -4.09 19.94
CA SER A 71 3.86 -3.72 21.33
C SER A 71 2.54 -2.98 21.55
N THR A 72 1.53 -3.16 20.68
CA THR A 72 0.18 -2.66 20.97
C THR A 72 -0.86 -3.78 20.86
N SER A 73 -1.79 -3.82 21.82
CA SER A 73 -2.74 -4.92 22.05
C SER A 73 -3.76 -5.20 20.93
N SER A 74 -3.78 -4.39 19.85
CA SER A 74 -4.58 -4.63 18.64
C SER A 74 -3.76 -5.26 17.50
N ALA A 75 -2.43 -5.29 17.61
CA ALA A 75 -1.54 -5.92 16.64
C ALA A 75 -1.44 -7.45 16.84
N ASP A 76 -1.84 -7.96 18.01
CA ASP A 76 -1.91 -9.40 18.31
C ASP A 76 -2.94 -10.16 17.45
N GLU A 77 -3.89 -9.46 16.81
CA GLU A 77 -4.85 -10.05 15.86
C GLU A 77 -4.29 -10.19 14.43
N LEU A 78 -3.16 -9.53 14.10
CA LEU A 78 -2.60 -9.55 12.74
C LEU A 78 -1.52 -10.64 12.59
N SER A 79 -2.00 -11.84 12.25
CA SER A 79 -1.17 -12.98 11.87
C SER A 79 -0.47 -12.76 10.52
N LEU A 80 0.87 -12.58 10.54
CA LEU A 80 1.70 -12.53 9.33
C LEU A 80 1.52 -13.77 8.42
N PRO A 81 1.40 -15.01 8.94
CA PRO A 81 1.06 -16.18 8.12
C PRO A 81 -0.29 -16.06 7.39
N LEU A 82 -1.31 -15.49 8.03
CA LEU A 82 -2.61 -15.27 7.40
C LEU A 82 -2.52 -14.16 6.34
N LEU A 83 -1.82 -13.06 6.65
CA LEU A 83 -1.55 -11.99 5.69
C LEU A 83 -0.85 -12.54 4.43
N ARG A 84 0.18 -13.37 4.62
CA ARG A 84 0.89 -14.07 3.55
C ARG A 84 -0.08 -14.90 2.70
N THR A 85 -0.91 -15.70 3.36
CA THR A 85 -1.92 -16.55 2.69
C THR A 85 -2.89 -15.72 1.85
N CYS A 86 -3.40 -14.61 2.38
CA CYS A 86 -4.31 -13.72 1.67
C CYS A 86 -3.67 -13.07 0.43
N VAL A 87 -2.43 -12.56 0.57
CA VAL A 87 -1.68 -11.96 -0.55
C VAL A 87 -1.42 -13.00 -1.65
N THR A 88 -0.93 -14.18 -1.29
CA THR A 88 -0.69 -15.28 -2.25
C THR A 88 -1.98 -15.71 -2.93
N TYR A 89 -3.07 -15.88 -2.17
CA TYR A 89 -4.36 -16.29 -2.70
C TYR A 89 -4.89 -15.29 -3.74
N LEU A 90 -4.89 -13.99 -3.42
CA LEU A 90 -5.39 -12.97 -4.35
C LEU A 90 -4.47 -12.77 -5.56
N SER A 91 -3.14 -12.89 -5.38
CA SER A 91 -2.19 -12.85 -6.49
C SER A 91 -2.48 -13.96 -7.51
N ASN A 92 -2.73 -15.20 -7.04
CA ASN A 92 -3.01 -16.36 -7.89
C ASN A 92 -4.31 -16.26 -8.67
N LEU A 93 -5.30 -15.51 -8.17
CA LEU A 93 -6.57 -15.27 -8.86
C LEU A 93 -6.54 -14.03 -9.75
N SER A 94 -5.52 -13.18 -9.62
CA SER A 94 -5.45 -11.93 -10.35
C SER A 94 -5.10 -12.14 -11.83
N THR A 95 -5.73 -11.35 -12.69
CA THR A 95 -5.28 -11.22 -14.09
C THR A 95 -4.04 -10.34 -14.21
N ARG A 96 -3.85 -9.46 -13.22
CA ARG A 96 -2.71 -8.58 -13.11
C ARG A 96 -2.38 -8.30 -11.65
N THR A 97 -1.14 -8.55 -11.27
CA THR A 97 -0.50 -8.08 -10.03
C THR A 97 0.47 -6.94 -10.31
N GLN A 98 0.48 -5.92 -9.45
CA GLN A 98 1.45 -4.82 -9.41
C GLN A 98 1.99 -4.66 -7.99
N LEU A 99 3.29 -4.39 -7.88
CA LEU A 99 3.96 -4.11 -6.62
C LEU A 99 4.57 -2.70 -6.67
N GLY A 100 4.42 -1.95 -5.58
CA GLY A 100 5.17 -0.71 -5.33
C GLY A 100 5.99 -0.87 -4.06
N ILE A 101 7.31 -0.94 -4.17
CA ILE A 101 8.20 -1.23 -3.04
C ILE A 101 8.95 0.05 -2.67
N CYS A 102 8.79 0.52 -1.45
CA CYS A 102 9.55 1.63 -0.89
C CYS A 102 10.57 1.09 0.11
N SER A 103 11.87 1.29 -0.12
CA SER A 103 12.94 0.74 0.73
C SER A 103 13.99 1.80 1.08
N ASN A 104 14.76 1.58 2.16
CA ASN A 104 15.82 2.53 2.54
C ASN A 104 17.03 2.43 1.61
N THR A 105 17.33 1.24 1.11
CA THR A 105 18.46 1.02 0.22
C THR A 105 18.06 0.27 -1.04
N PRO A 106 18.79 0.45 -2.17
CA PRO A 106 18.60 -0.36 -3.37
C PRO A 106 18.68 -1.86 -3.09
N GLN A 107 19.60 -2.29 -2.24
CA GLN A 107 19.80 -3.70 -1.94
C GLN A 107 18.59 -4.32 -1.22
N GLU A 108 18.00 -3.61 -0.25
CA GLU A 108 16.78 -4.04 0.43
C GLU A 108 15.62 -4.17 -0.56
N GLY A 109 15.33 -3.14 -1.35
CA GLY A 109 14.21 -3.19 -2.28
C GLY A 109 14.37 -4.24 -3.38
N ILE A 110 15.60 -4.49 -3.85
CA ILE A 110 15.87 -5.59 -4.78
C ILE A 110 15.65 -6.95 -4.12
N ASN A 111 16.07 -7.12 -2.86
CA ASN A 111 15.84 -8.37 -2.13
C ASN A 111 14.35 -8.60 -1.90
N THR A 112 13.61 -7.56 -1.52
CA THR A 112 12.15 -7.59 -1.39
C THR A 112 11.49 -7.94 -2.72
N LEU A 113 11.87 -7.28 -3.83
CA LEU A 113 11.35 -7.59 -5.17
C LEU A 113 11.58 -9.07 -5.52
N LYS A 114 12.79 -9.59 -5.29
CA LYS A 114 13.13 -10.99 -5.58
C LYS A 114 12.26 -11.95 -4.78
N ARG A 115 12.13 -11.74 -3.47
CA ARG A 115 11.33 -12.62 -2.60
C ARG A 115 9.86 -12.58 -2.95
N TRP A 116 9.29 -11.38 -3.08
CA TRP A 116 7.88 -11.22 -3.44
C TRP A 116 7.56 -11.83 -4.81
N THR A 117 8.42 -11.64 -5.81
CA THR A 117 8.20 -12.24 -7.13
C THR A 117 8.42 -13.75 -7.14
N GLU A 118 9.25 -14.29 -6.25
CA GLU A 118 9.45 -15.74 -6.12
C GLU A 118 8.28 -16.42 -5.44
N GLU A 119 7.85 -15.91 -4.28
CA GLU A 119 6.74 -16.48 -3.50
C GLU A 119 5.38 -16.37 -4.16
N LEU A 120 5.17 -15.30 -4.93
CA LEU A 120 3.95 -15.11 -5.70
C LEU A 120 4.04 -15.76 -7.10
N GLU A 121 5.10 -16.50 -7.39
CA GLU A 121 5.38 -17.17 -8.67
C GLU A 121 5.26 -16.22 -9.88
N LEU A 122 5.62 -14.96 -9.68
CA LEU A 122 5.47 -13.91 -10.67
C LEU A 122 6.63 -13.93 -11.69
N ARG A 123 6.32 -13.56 -12.92
CA ARG A 123 7.33 -13.46 -13.98
C ARG A 123 8.41 -12.43 -13.61
N LYS A 124 9.66 -12.87 -13.64
CA LYS A 124 10.83 -11.99 -13.47
C LYS A 124 11.23 -11.37 -14.80
N GLY A 125 11.61 -10.10 -14.78
CA GLY A 125 12.05 -9.31 -15.94
C GLY A 125 13.27 -8.45 -15.63
N LEU A 126 13.50 -7.44 -16.45
CA LEU A 126 14.59 -6.49 -16.26
C LEU A 126 14.25 -5.51 -15.14
N LEU A 127 15.26 -5.19 -14.32
CA LEU A 127 15.19 -4.06 -13.39
C LEU A 127 15.89 -2.86 -14.04
N ILE A 128 15.10 -1.82 -14.32
CA ILE A 128 15.54 -0.61 -15.01
C ILE A 128 15.77 0.49 -13.96
N GLY A 129 16.74 1.38 -14.20
CA GLY A 129 16.95 2.59 -13.39
C GLY A 129 18.08 2.50 -12.35
N LEU A 130 18.78 1.36 -12.28
CA LEU A 130 20.00 1.21 -11.48
C LEU A 130 21.29 1.27 -12.30
N ASP A 131 21.18 1.31 -13.62
CA ASP A 131 22.27 1.57 -14.55
C ASP A 131 21.83 2.53 -15.66
N GLU A 132 22.78 3.33 -16.13
CA GLU A 132 22.64 4.17 -17.32
C GLU A 132 23.72 3.76 -18.32
N ASN A 133 23.29 3.16 -19.43
CA ASN A 133 24.17 2.68 -20.50
C ASN A 133 25.27 1.70 -20.00
N GLY A 134 24.92 0.80 -19.07
CA GLY A 134 25.85 -0.17 -18.51
C GLY A 134 26.78 0.40 -17.43
N VAL A 135 26.59 1.65 -17.01
CA VAL A 135 27.27 2.26 -15.87
C VAL A 135 26.31 2.32 -14.70
N ALA A 136 26.68 1.73 -13.57
CA ALA A 136 25.85 1.77 -12.36
C ALA A 136 25.59 3.22 -11.90
N VAL A 137 24.35 3.52 -11.55
CA VAL A 137 23.96 4.81 -10.99
C VAL A 137 24.53 4.96 -9.57
N ASP A 138 25.06 6.14 -9.23
CA ASP A 138 25.51 6.42 -7.86
C ASP A 138 24.32 6.66 -6.93
N THR A 139 23.89 5.61 -6.25
CA THR A 139 22.74 5.64 -5.34
C THR A 139 23.08 6.17 -3.94
N ARG A 140 24.33 6.58 -3.66
CA ARG A 140 24.74 7.04 -2.31
C ARG A 140 24.02 8.30 -1.83
N LYS A 141 23.48 9.07 -2.76
CA LYS A 141 22.71 10.30 -2.48
C LYS A 141 21.22 10.05 -2.32
N TRP A 142 20.75 8.83 -2.59
CA TRP A 142 19.34 8.51 -2.48
C TRP A 142 18.98 8.28 -1.01
N SER A 143 17.90 8.92 -0.55
CA SER A 143 17.33 8.73 0.80
C SER A 143 16.47 7.46 0.90
N GLY A 144 16.19 6.85 -0.23
CA GLY A 144 15.40 5.64 -0.38
C GLY A 144 15.20 5.34 -1.87
N ILE A 145 14.54 4.22 -2.15
CA ILE A 145 14.14 3.82 -3.50
C ILE A 145 12.66 3.50 -3.56
N TYR A 146 12.10 3.66 -4.75
CA TYR A 146 10.81 3.15 -5.13
C TYR A 146 10.98 2.19 -6.31
N ILE A 147 10.53 0.95 -6.16
CA ILE A 147 10.48 -0.03 -7.25
C ILE A 147 9.02 -0.26 -7.63
N LYS A 148 8.70 -0.04 -8.90
CA LYS A 148 7.41 -0.38 -9.49
C LYS A 148 7.54 -1.61 -10.38
N TYR A 149 6.82 -2.67 -10.04
CA TYR A 149 6.74 -3.92 -10.80
C TYR A 149 5.30 -4.18 -11.26
N SER A 150 5.09 -4.68 -12.48
CA SER A 150 3.75 -5.01 -13.00
C SER A 150 3.78 -6.23 -13.92
N THR A 151 2.92 -7.20 -13.64
CA THR A 151 2.67 -8.36 -14.53
C THR A 151 2.01 -7.95 -15.85
N GLY A 152 1.27 -6.84 -15.88
CA GLY A 152 0.66 -6.30 -17.10
C GLY A 152 1.61 -5.46 -17.97
N GLY A 153 2.88 -5.31 -17.57
CA GLY A 153 3.80 -4.34 -18.14
C GLY A 153 3.46 -2.90 -17.74
N ALA A 154 4.16 -1.92 -18.32
CA ALA A 154 3.86 -0.49 -18.18
C ALA A 154 3.80 0.18 -19.58
N ALA A 155 2.60 0.65 -19.94
CA ALA A 155 2.22 1.37 -21.18
C ALA A 155 2.40 0.64 -22.54
N THR A 156 1.43 0.84 -23.44
CA THR A 156 1.36 0.19 -24.76
C THR A 156 2.06 1.00 -25.87
N PHE A 157 2.46 0.35 -26.97
CA PHE A 157 3.09 0.98 -28.15
C PHE A 157 2.36 2.23 -28.69
N SER A 158 1.04 2.29 -28.59
CA SER A 158 0.23 3.42 -29.09
C SER A 158 0.42 4.67 -28.21
N GLN A 159 0.49 4.49 -26.89
CA GLN A 159 0.78 5.56 -25.91
C GLN A 159 2.25 6.02 -25.99
N LEU A 160 3.17 5.12 -26.31
CA LEU A 160 4.59 5.45 -26.48
C LEU A 160 4.85 6.29 -27.75
N ARG A 161 4.11 6.04 -28.84
CA ARG A 161 4.22 6.81 -30.10
C ARG A 161 3.64 8.22 -30.01
N SER A 162 2.55 8.44 -29.27
CA SER A 162 1.99 9.78 -29.07
C SER A 162 2.85 10.68 -28.17
N LEU A 163 3.71 10.09 -27.33
CA LEU A 163 4.63 10.78 -26.41
C LEU A 163 6.06 10.94 -26.96
N ASN A 164 6.31 10.54 -28.21
CA ASN A 164 7.60 10.60 -28.90
C ASN A 164 8.78 9.94 -28.14
N ARG A 165 8.52 8.85 -27.41
CA ARG A 165 9.57 8.05 -26.72
C ARG A 165 9.94 6.80 -27.54
N GLY A 166 11.25 6.55 -27.69
CA GLY A 166 11.80 5.50 -28.56
C GLY A 166 11.70 4.05 -28.03
N PHE A 167 12.21 3.10 -28.83
CA PHE A 167 12.11 1.63 -28.71
C PHE A 167 12.55 0.98 -27.38
N LEU A 168 13.21 1.72 -26.48
CA LEU A 168 13.68 1.23 -25.17
C LEU A 168 12.59 1.27 -24.07
N GLY A 169 11.43 1.89 -24.35
CA GLY A 169 10.33 2.06 -23.39
C GLY A 169 9.33 0.90 -23.31
N LEU A 170 9.69 -0.30 -23.77
CA LEU A 170 8.82 -1.48 -23.66
C LEU A 170 8.99 -2.12 -22.28
N HIS A 171 8.19 -1.71 -21.29
CA HIS A 171 8.16 -2.41 -20.02
C HIS A 171 7.33 -3.69 -20.23
N LYS A 172 8.00 -4.82 -20.43
CA LYS A 172 7.36 -6.12 -20.63
C LYS A 172 6.73 -6.59 -19.32
N PRO A 173 5.74 -7.49 -19.38
CA PRO A 173 5.32 -8.27 -18.23
C PRO A 173 6.50 -8.79 -17.42
N GLY A 174 6.61 -8.38 -16.17
CA GLY A 174 7.68 -8.78 -15.26
C GLY A 174 8.85 -7.79 -15.14
N ASP A 175 8.93 -6.78 -16.01
CA ASP A 175 9.91 -5.70 -15.86
C ASP A 175 9.55 -4.80 -14.67
N ALA A 176 10.57 -4.28 -14.01
CA ALA A 176 10.46 -3.37 -12.89
C ALA A 176 11.27 -2.08 -13.14
N LEU A 177 10.78 -0.97 -12.62
CA LEU A 177 11.46 0.33 -12.66
C LEU A 177 11.85 0.73 -11.23
N CYS A 178 13.12 1.07 -11.03
CA CYS A 178 13.66 1.60 -9.78
C CYS A 178 13.96 3.10 -9.93
N GLU A 179 13.50 3.91 -8.99
CA GLU A 179 13.73 5.35 -8.94
C GLU A 179 14.13 5.76 -7.51
N SER A 180 14.81 6.90 -7.38
CA SER A 180 15.06 7.49 -6.06
C SER A 180 13.73 7.89 -5.39
N TYR A 181 13.61 7.63 -4.10
CA TYR A 181 12.40 7.94 -3.34
C TYR A 181 12.74 8.67 -2.04
N ASP A 182 12.21 9.88 -1.91
CA ASP A 182 12.40 10.77 -0.77
C ASP A 182 11.22 10.76 0.21
N GLY A 183 10.16 10.03 -0.10
CA GLY A 183 9.00 9.90 0.78
C GLY A 183 9.28 9.07 2.03
N GLU A 184 8.32 9.10 2.95
CA GLU A 184 8.48 8.55 4.31
C GLU A 184 8.00 7.10 4.46
N TRP A 185 7.37 6.54 3.43
CA TRP A 185 6.79 5.19 3.47
C TRP A 185 7.85 4.11 3.23
N ARG A 186 7.78 2.98 3.95
CA ARG A 186 8.67 1.82 3.77
C ARG A 186 7.89 0.53 3.85
N GLY A 187 8.04 -0.33 2.83
CA GLY A 187 7.25 -1.54 2.64
C GLY A 187 6.69 -1.67 1.22
N VAL A 188 5.66 -2.50 1.08
CA VAL A 188 5.12 -2.94 -0.21
C VAL A 188 3.65 -2.55 -0.33
N TYR A 189 3.34 -1.83 -1.40
CA TYR A 189 2.00 -1.71 -1.91
C TYR A 189 1.72 -2.89 -2.83
N PHE A 190 0.72 -3.69 -2.47
CA PHE A 190 0.26 -4.83 -3.25
C PHE A 190 -1.02 -4.44 -3.98
N SER A 191 -1.04 -4.53 -5.30
CA SER A 191 -2.23 -4.24 -6.10
C SER A 191 -2.55 -5.37 -7.04
N VAL A 192 -3.84 -5.67 -7.19
CA VAL A 192 -4.33 -6.73 -8.06
C VAL A 192 -5.54 -6.29 -8.86
N GLU A 193 -5.65 -6.84 -10.07
CA GLU A 193 -6.84 -6.82 -10.89
C GLU A 193 -7.53 -8.18 -10.79
N LEU A 194 -8.77 -8.20 -10.27
CA LEU A 194 -9.57 -9.41 -10.08
C LEU A 194 -10.76 -9.38 -11.04
N GLU A 195 -10.97 -10.48 -11.76
CA GLU A 195 -12.15 -10.63 -12.62
C GLU A 195 -13.44 -10.72 -11.79
N GLY A 196 -14.51 -10.11 -12.29
CA GLY A 196 -15.85 -10.22 -11.69
C GLY A 196 -16.16 -9.29 -10.52
N LEU A 197 -15.25 -8.35 -10.17
CA LEU A 197 -15.53 -7.28 -9.22
C LEU A 197 -15.79 -5.95 -9.94
N GLU A 198 -16.77 -5.16 -9.45
CA GLU A 198 -17.22 -3.92 -10.12
C GLU A 198 -16.11 -2.90 -10.35
N ASP A 199 -15.21 -2.69 -9.37
CA ASP A 199 -14.08 -1.77 -9.57
C ASP A 199 -12.74 -2.45 -9.84
N GLY A 200 -12.74 -3.76 -10.16
CA GLY A 200 -11.67 -4.58 -10.79
C GLY A 200 -10.25 -4.53 -10.19
N TRP A 201 -9.70 -3.34 -10.03
CA TRP A 201 -8.43 -3.00 -9.43
C TRP A 201 -8.55 -2.69 -7.92
N ARG A 202 -7.67 -3.28 -7.12
CA ARG A 202 -7.52 -2.97 -5.69
C ARG A 202 -6.07 -2.84 -5.30
N GLN A 203 -5.80 -2.05 -4.28
CA GLN A 203 -4.46 -1.82 -3.73
C GLN A 203 -4.54 -1.80 -2.21
N TRP A 204 -3.59 -2.48 -1.56
CA TRP A 204 -3.38 -2.49 -0.12
C TRP A 204 -1.94 -2.12 0.21
N GLY A 205 -1.72 -1.43 1.33
CA GLY A 205 -0.39 -1.10 1.83
C GLY A 205 -0.37 -0.07 2.96
N VAL A 206 0.70 0.01 3.74
CA VAL A 206 2.04 -0.50 3.39
C VAL A 206 2.33 -1.84 4.07
N LEU A 207 2.47 -2.90 3.29
CA LEU A 207 2.77 -4.26 3.77
C LEU A 207 4.26 -4.39 4.12
N PRO A 208 4.66 -5.31 5.04
CA PRO A 208 6.05 -5.47 5.44
C PRO A 208 6.94 -5.94 4.29
N GLU A 209 8.14 -5.37 4.16
CA GLU A 209 9.15 -5.80 3.17
C GLU A 209 9.49 -7.29 3.34
N GLY A 210 9.61 -7.73 4.59
CA GLY A 210 9.95 -9.09 4.98
C GLY A 210 8.77 -10.03 5.18
N LEU A 211 7.59 -9.76 4.60
CA LEU A 211 6.41 -10.64 4.71
C LEU A 211 6.72 -12.11 4.35
N PHE A 212 7.72 -12.32 3.51
CA PHE A 212 8.14 -13.60 2.95
C PHE A 212 9.55 -14.05 3.41
N ASP A 213 10.14 -13.44 4.45
CA ASP A 213 11.53 -13.74 4.84
C ASP A 213 11.72 -15.09 5.58
N ASP A 214 10.64 -15.70 6.09
CA ASP A 214 10.71 -16.91 6.96
C ASP A 214 10.74 -18.26 6.20
N LEU A 215 11.03 -18.28 4.90
CA LEU A 215 10.93 -19.49 4.06
C LEU A 215 12.29 -20.18 3.80
N VAL A 216 13.22 -20.06 4.75
CA VAL A 216 14.54 -20.74 4.73
C VAL A 216 14.67 -21.70 5.90
#